data_AF-A0A0W7WJF8-F1
#
_entry.id   AF-A0A0W7WJF8-F1
#
_cell.length_a   1.000
_cell.length_b   1.000
_cell.length_c   1.000
_cell.angle_alpha   90.00
_cell.angle_beta   90.00
_cell.angle_gamma   90.00
#
_symmetry.space_group_name_H-M   'P 1'
#
loop_
_entity.id
_entity.type
_entity.pdbx_description
1 polymer ?
#
loop_
_entity_poly.entity_id
_entity_poly.type
_entity_poly.pdbx_seq_one_letter_code
_entity_poly.pdbx_strand_id
1 'polypeptide(L)'
;MDWVKIIHLLCVMGWMTSIFAVPRALIYWRREWDRIGEFGPLGDLTVRLYRFSAGLAVIALGTGLWLGWFWGWPVWVHVKLALVALLAAHYLWTGHLVLRARKGQFGESDTYLRVFNEISVIGTIAILWVVVVKPF
;
A
#
# COMPACT_ATOMS: atom_id res chain seq x y z
N MET A 1 -2.19 18.40 18.78
CA MET A 1 -2.64 17.36 17.83
C MET A 1 -1.85 17.34 16.53
N ASP A 2 -1.24 18.46 16.12
CA ASP A 2 -0.60 18.54 14.81
C ASP A 2 0.61 17.62 14.66
N TRP A 3 1.35 17.35 15.74
CA TRP A 3 2.39 16.32 15.75
C TRP A 3 1.88 14.92 15.39
N VAL A 4 0.69 14.52 15.86
CA VAL A 4 0.08 13.23 15.49
C VAL A 4 -0.31 13.22 14.01
N LYS A 5 -0.80 14.35 13.49
CA LYS A 5 -1.07 14.49 12.05
C LYS A 5 0.21 14.40 11.22
N ILE A 6 1.31 15.02 11.66
CA ILE A 6 2.62 14.94 10.99
C ILE A 6 3.09 13.48 10.92
N ILE A 7 3.06 12.77 12.05
CA ILE A 7 3.43 11.35 12.12
C ILE A 7 2.51 10.52 11.22
N HIS A 8 1.20 10.73 11.30
CA HIS A 8 0.22 10.04 10.46
C HIS A 8 0.52 10.22 8.98
N LEU A 9 0.71 11.47 8.52
CA LEU A 9 1.00 11.79 7.13
C LEU A 9 2.31 11.17 6.66
N LEU A 10 3.37 11.24 7.48
CA LEU A 10 4.65 10.60 7.18
C LEU A 10 4.48 9.08 6.98
N CYS A 11 3.77 8.43 7.90
CA CYS A 11 3.51 7.00 7.84
C CYS A 11 2.63 6.62 6.63
N VAL A 12 1.61 7.42 6.30
CA VAL A 12 0.78 7.23 5.11
C VAL A 12 1.65 7.34 3.85
N MET A 13 2.46 8.40 3.71
CA MET A 13 3.34 8.56 2.56
C MET A 13 4.30 7.37 2.41
N GLY A 14 4.91 6.93 3.50
CA GLY A 14 5.78 5.76 3.50
C GLY A 14 5.03 4.45 3.22
N TRP A 15 3.77 4.31 3.64
CA TRP A 15 2.92 3.18 3.25
C TRP A 15 2.61 3.19 1.75
N MET A 16 2.29 4.37 1.20
CA MET A 16 1.99 4.54 -0.23
C MET A 16 3.16 4.15 -1.13
N THR A 17 4.41 4.28 -0.67
CA THR A 17 5.59 3.87 -1.45
C THR A 17 5.50 2.42 -1.89
N SER A 18 5.14 1.49 -0.99
CA SER A 18 5.06 0.07 -1.35
C SER A 18 3.80 -0.26 -2.13
N ILE A 19 2.67 0.36 -1.79
CA ILE A 19 1.41 0.19 -2.55
C ILE A 19 1.64 0.45 -4.04
N PHE A 20 2.38 1.51 -4.39
CA PHE A 20 2.64 1.87 -5.78
C PHE A 20 3.88 1.23 -6.41
N ALA A 21 4.94 1.00 -5.63
CA ALA A 21 6.20 0.50 -6.18
C ALA A 21 6.24 -1.03 -6.30
N VAL A 22 5.68 -1.75 -5.32
CA VAL A 22 5.85 -3.22 -5.24
C VAL A 22 5.19 -3.98 -6.40
N PRO A 23 3.95 -3.67 -6.83
CA PRO A 23 3.36 -4.37 -7.98
C PRO A 23 4.21 -4.26 -9.24
N ARG A 24 4.84 -3.09 -9.48
CA ARG A 24 5.77 -2.89 -10.59
C ARG A 24 7.11 -3.57 -10.35
N ALA A 25 7.63 -3.53 -9.13
CA ALA A 25 8.87 -4.22 -8.75
C ALA A 25 8.75 -5.74 -8.96
N LEU A 26 7.58 -6.34 -8.75
CA LEU A 26 7.32 -7.76 -9.05
C LEU A 26 7.53 -8.10 -10.54
N ILE A 27 7.20 -7.19 -11.47
CA ILE A 27 7.45 -7.38 -12.90
C ILE A 27 8.96 -7.44 -13.16
N TYR A 28 9.73 -6.50 -12.59
CA TYR A 28 11.18 -6.46 -12.77
C TYR A 28 11.89 -7.62 -12.07
N TRP A 29 11.41 -8.01 -10.89
CA TRP A 29 11.91 -9.17 -10.16
C TRP A 29 11.64 -10.47 -10.92
N ARG A 30 10.47 -10.63 -11.55
CA ARG A 30 10.23 -11.77 -12.45
C ARG A 30 11.28 -11.85 -13.57
N ARG A 31 11.56 -10.73 -14.24
CA ARG A 31 12.57 -10.69 -15.32
C ARG A 31 13.98 -10.99 -14.80
N GLU A 32 14.31 -10.53 -13.59
CA GLU A 32 15.56 -10.89 -12.94
C GLU A 32 15.62 -12.39 -12.68
N TRP A 33 14.58 -12.96 -12.07
CA TRP A 33 14.47 -14.38 -11.80
C TRP A 33 14.58 -15.22 -13.08
N ASP A 34 13.91 -14.85 -14.16
CA ASP A 34 14.00 -15.54 -15.45
C ASP A 34 15.42 -15.52 -16.02
N ARG A 35 16.24 -14.51 -15.65
CA ARG A 35 17.64 -14.38 -16.09
C ARG A 35 18.63 -15.13 -15.20
N ILE A 36 18.48 -15.06 -13.88
CA ILE A 36 19.47 -15.60 -12.93
C ILE A 36 19.05 -16.94 -12.30
N GLY A 37 17.76 -17.28 -12.36
CA GLY A 37 17.20 -18.52 -11.81
C GLY A 37 17.13 -18.59 -10.28
N GLU A 38 17.42 -17.50 -9.58
CA GLU A 38 17.53 -17.44 -8.12
C GLU A 38 17.03 -16.13 -7.52
N PHE A 39 17.01 -16.07 -6.18
CA PHE A 39 16.58 -14.88 -5.44
C PHE A 39 17.63 -13.78 -5.51
N GLY A 40 17.42 -12.81 -6.39
CA GLY A 40 18.36 -11.71 -6.64
C GLY A 40 18.12 -10.44 -5.82
N PRO A 41 18.95 -9.40 -6.08
CA PRO A 41 18.87 -8.10 -5.42
C PRO A 41 17.51 -7.40 -5.57
N LEU A 42 16.80 -7.52 -6.71
CA LEU A 42 15.48 -6.92 -6.86
C LEU A 42 14.45 -7.62 -5.96
N GLY A 43 14.58 -8.93 -5.77
CA GLY A 43 13.77 -9.68 -4.82
C GLY A 43 13.98 -9.21 -3.38
N ASP A 44 15.25 -9.09 -2.95
CA ASP A 44 15.59 -8.60 -1.61
C ASP A 44 15.04 -7.19 -1.37
N LEU A 45 15.26 -6.27 -2.32
CA LEU A 45 14.75 -4.90 -2.25
C LEU A 45 13.21 -4.88 -2.15
N THR A 46 12.52 -5.66 -2.99
CA THR A 46 11.06 -5.69 -3.03
C THR A 46 10.48 -6.18 -1.70
N VAL A 47 11.06 -7.24 -1.12
CA VAL A 47 10.64 -7.80 0.17
C VAL A 47 10.91 -6.82 1.31
N ARG A 48 12.09 -6.18 1.34
CA ARG A 48 12.43 -5.19 2.37
C ARG A 48 11.51 -3.97 2.29
N LEU A 49 11.25 -3.48 1.08
CA LEU A 49 10.34 -2.36 0.85
C LEU A 49 8.93 -2.67 1.35
N TYR A 50 8.40 -3.85 1.00
CA TYR A 50 7.09 -4.30 1.48
C TYR A 50 7.03 -4.39 3.01
N ARG A 51 8.04 -4.99 3.66
CA ARG A 51 8.08 -5.13 5.12
C ARG A 51 8.20 -3.79 5.84
N PHE A 52 9.08 -2.91 5.36
CA PHE A 52 9.25 -1.57 5.91
C PHE A 52 7.96 -0.77 5.82
N SER A 53 7.33 -0.78 4.64
CA SER A 53 6.09 -0.08 4.39
C SER A 53 4.91 -0.65 5.17
N ALA A 54 4.88 -1.97 5.43
CA ALA A 54 3.87 -2.59 6.29
C ALA A 54 3.98 -2.11 7.75
N GLY A 55 5.19 -1.89 8.26
CA GLY A 55 5.38 -1.28 9.58
C GLY A 55 4.80 0.13 9.65
N LEU A 56 5.03 0.94 8.61
CA LEU A 56 4.45 2.29 8.50
C LEU A 56 2.92 2.25 8.35
N ALA A 57 2.37 1.25 7.64
CA ALA A 57 0.94 1.05 7.51
C ALA A 57 0.26 0.87 8.87
N VAL A 58 0.84 0.06 9.76
CA VAL A 58 0.30 -0.16 11.11
C VAL A 58 0.25 1.15 11.90
N ILE A 59 1.31 1.94 11.85
CA ILE A 59 1.37 3.24 12.53
C ILE A 59 0.37 4.22 11.90
N ALA A 60 0.27 4.25 10.57
CA ALA A 60 -0.69 5.08 9.84
C ALA A 60 -2.14 4.76 10.21
N LEU A 61 -2.51 3.47 10.30
CA LEU A 61 -3.84 3.03 10.69
C LEU A 61 -4.12 3.39 12.16
N GLY A 62 -3.20 3.10 13.07
CA GLY A 62 -3.35 3.42 14.49
C GLY A 62 -3.52 4.93 14.74
N THR A 63 -2.65 5.75 14.15
CA THR A 63 -2.75 7.21 14.23
C THR A 63 -3.99 7.76 13.51
N GLY A 64 -4.43 7.12 12.43
CA GLY A 64 -5.66 7.49 11.71
C GLY A 64 -6.92 7.24 12.54
N LEU A 65 -7.01 6.10 13.22
CA LEU A 65 -8.11 5.79 14.14
C LEU A 65 -8.12 6.73 15.35
N TRP A 66 -6.95 7.07 15.89
CA TRP A 66 -6.83 8.06 16.95
C TRP A 66 -7.37 9.44 16.52
N LEU A 67 -7.00 9.90 15.33
CA LEU A 67 -7.50 11.17 14.79
C LEU A 67 -9.02 11.13 14.54
N GLY A 68 -9.55 10.00 14.05
CA GLY A 68 -10.99 9.78 13.90
C GLY A 68 -11.75 9.89 15.22
N TRP A 69 -11.22 9.26 16.28
CA TRP A 69 -11.75 9.37 17.63
C TRP A 69 -11.74 10.82 18.13
N PHE A 70 -10.64 11.53 17.94
CA PHE A 70 -10.50 12.92 18.34
C PHE A 70 -11.49 13.86 17.61
N TRP A 71 -11.82 13.57 16.35
CA TRP A 71 -12.80 14.34 15.58
C TRP A 71 -14.25 13.94 15.85
N GLY A 72 -14.50 12.96 16.72
CA GLY A 72 -15.86 12.51 17.05
C GLY A 72 -16.52 11.70 15.93
N TRP A 73 -15.74 11.05 15.06
CA TRP A 73 -16.24 10.17 13.99
C TRP A 73 -17.30 10.80 13.06
N PRO A 74 -17.00 11.93 12.39
CA PRO A 74 -17.91 12.49 11.39
C PRO A 74 -18.08 11.51 10.22
N VAL A 75 -19.19 11.64 9.48
CA VAL A 75 -19.58 10.71 8.40
C VAL A 75 -18.46 10.54 7.37
N TRP A 76 -17.78 11.62 6.96
CA TRP A 76 -16.65 11.55 6.04
C TRP A 76 -15.49 10.67 6.53
N VAL A 77 -15.27 10.56 7.85
CA VAL A 77 -14.24 9.67 8.42
C VAL A 77 -14.63 8.21 8.22
N HIS A 78 -15.91 7.84 8.36
CA HIS A 78 -16.37 6.48 8.08
C HIS A 78 -16.19 6.11 6.60
N VAL A 79 -16.53 7.04 5.70
CA VAL A 79 -16.31 6.84 4.25
C VAL A 79 -14.81 6.69 3.95
N LYS A 80 -13.97 7.55 4.52
CA LYS A 80 -12.51 7.45 4.40
C LYS A 80 -12.01 6.09 4.90
N LEU A 81 -12.46 5.64 6.07
CA LEU A 81 -12.04 4.36 6.65
C LEU A 81 -12.45 3.17 5.79
N ALA A 82 -13.64 3.18 5.20
CA ALA A 82 -14.06 2.13 4.28
C ALA A 82 -13.13 2.04 3.06
N LEU A 83 -12.78 3.19 2.47
CA LEU A 83 -11.82 3.25 1.36
C LEU A 83 -10.40 2.80 1.77
N VAL A 84 -9.93 3.24 2.94
CA VAL A 84 -8.63 2.81 3.48
C VAL A 84 -8.62 1.31 3.77
N ALA A 85 -9.73 0.73 4.22
CA ALA A 85 -9.84 -0.72 4.44
C ALA A 85 -9.74 -1.50 3.12
N LEU A 86 -10.39 -1.01 2.05
CA LEU A 86 -10.24 -1.60 0.71
C LEU A 86 -8.79 -1.50 0.21
N LEU A 87 -8.13 -0.36 0.41
CA LEU A 87 -6.72 -0.17 0.07
C LEU A 87 -5.81 -1.09 0.90
N ALA A 88 -6.12 -1.29 2.18
CA ALA A 88 -5.41 -2.22 3.04
C ALA A 88 -5.57 -3.67 2.57
N ALA A 89 -6.79 -4.09 2.18
CA ALA A 89 -7.04 -5.41 1.61
C ALA A 89 -6.23 -5.61 0.31
N HIS A 90 -6.20 -4.59 -0.55
CA HIS A 90 -5.37 -4.58 -1.74
C HIS A 90 -3.87 -4.72 -1.40
N TYR A 91 -3.39 -4.00 -0.39
CA TYR A 91 -2.01 -4.09 0.07
C TYR A 91 -1.65 -5.49 0.61
N LEU A 92 -2.55 -6.13 1.36
CA LEU A 92 -2.38 -7.50 1.83
C LEU A 92 -2.31 -8.50 0.66
N TRP A 93 -3.10 -8.27 -0.39
CA TRP A 93 -3.01 -9.06 -1.62
C TRP A 93 -1.64 -8.90 -2.31
N THR A 94 -1.08 -7.69 -2.35
CA THR A 94 0.31 -7.48 -2.79
C THR A 94 1.28 -8.31 -1.97
N GLY A 95 1.09 -8.41 -0.65
CA GLY A 95 1.87 -9.29 0.22
C GLY A 95 1.79 -10.76 -0.16
N HIS A 96 0.60 -11.23 -0.54
CA HIS A 96 0.41 -12.60 -1.05
C HIS A 96 1.22 -12.82 -2.35
N LEU A 97 1.20 -11.87 -3.27
CA LEU A 97 2.00 -11.93 -4.51
C LEU A 97 3.50 -11.94 -4.22
N VAL A 98 3.97 -11.09 -3.29
CA VAL A 98 5.38 -11.08 -2.84
C VAL A 98 5.79 -12.43 -2.24
N LEU A 99 4.93 -13.04 -1.41
CA LEU A 99 5.22 -14.34 -0.81
C LEU A 99 5.30 -15.47 -1.86
N ARG A 100 4.46 -15.43 -2.90
CA ARG A 100 4.54 -16.35 -4.04
C ARG A 100 5.81 -16.13 -4.86
N ALA A 101 6.16 -14.86 -5.15
CA ALA A 101 7.37 -14.49 -5.86
C ALA A 101 8.64 -14.96 -5.13
N ARG A 102 8.66 -14.93 -3.78
CA ARG A 102 9.76 -15.50 -2.97
C ARG A 102 9.99 -16.99 -3.20
N LYS A 103 8.95 -17.73 -3.64
CA LYS A 103 9.02 -19.16 -3.99
C LYS A 103 9.31 -19.38 -5.48
N GLY A 104 9.67 -18.34 -6.23
CA GLY A 104 9.88 -18.40 -7.68
C GLY A 104 8.58 -18.52 -8.49
N GLN A 105 7.42 -18.27 -7.89
CA GLN A 105 6.13 -18.43 -8.55
C GLN A 105 5.59 -17.07 -9.03
N PHE A 106 5.70 -16.83 -10.33
CA PHE A 106 5.18 -15.62 -10.98
C PHE A 106 4.01 -15.97 -11.90
N GLY A 107 2.80 -16.08 -11.32
CA GLY A 107 1.59 -16.47 -12.07
C GLY A 107 0.91 -15.31 -12.81
N GLU A 108 1.15 -14.07 -12.40
CA GLU A 108 0.45 -12.91 -12.95
C GLU A 108 1.15 -12.35 -14.19
N SER A 109 0.35 -11.83 -15.13
CA SER A 109 0.87 -11.15 -16.32
C SER A 109 1.37 -9.73 -16.00
N ASP A 110 2.28 -9.22 -16.82
CA ASP A 110 2.76 -7.82 -16.72
C ASP A 110 1.59 -6.82 -16.76
N THR A 111 0.60 -7.06 -17.63
CA THR A 111 -0.59 -6.21 -17.76
C THR A 111 -1.44 -6.25 -16.50
N TYR A 112 -1.66 -7.43 -15.91
CA TYR A 112 -2.40 -7.56 -14.67
C TYR A 112 -1.74 -6.73 -13.55
N LEU A 113 -0.43 -6.84 -13.36
CA LEU A 113 0.28 -6.11 -12.30
C LEU A 113 0.26 -4.60 -12.50
N ARG A 114 0.24 -4.11 -13.75
CA ARG A 114 0.07 -2.69 -14.06
C ARG A 114 -1.34 -2.19 -13.71
N VAL A 115 -2.37 -2.90 -14.16
CA VAL A 115 -3.77 -2.55 -13.86
C VAL A 115 -4.03 -2.62 -12.36
N PHE A 116 -3.52 -3.65 -11.70
CA PHE A 116 -3.58 -3.81 -10.25
C PHE A 116 -3.01 -2.58 -9.53
N ASN A 117 -1.86 -2.06 -9.98
CA ASN A 117 -1.30 -0.82 -9.46
C ASN A 117 -2.18 0.42 -9.74
N GLU A 118 -2.81 0.51 -10.90
CA GLU A 118 -3.71 1.62 -11.25
C GLU A 118 -4.95 1.67 -10.35
N ILE A 119 -5.50 0.51 -9.96
CA ILE A 119 -6.60 0.44 -8.98
C ILE A 119 -6.20 1.12 -7.66
N SER A 120 -4.96 0.91 -7.20
CA SER A 120 -4.44 1.58 -6.00
C SER A 120 -4.38 3.10 -6.17
N VAL A 121 -4.01 3.59 -7.36
CA VAL A 121 -3.97 5.04 -7.64
C VAL A 121 -5.38 5.62 -7.57
N ILE A 122 -6.36 4.98 -8.21
CA ILE A 122 -7.76 5.41 -8.17
C ILE A 122 -8.29 5.42 -6.73
N GLY A 123 -8.03 4.36 -5.96
CA GLY A 123 -8.41 4.30 -4.54
C GLY A 123 -7.78 5.42 -3.72
N THR A 124 -6.51 5.75 -3.99
CA THR A 124 -5.81 6.85 -3.32
C THR A 124 -6.42 8.21 -3.67
N ILE A 125 -6.76 8.45 -4.94
CA ILE A 125 -7.45 9.68 -5.36
C ILE A 125 -8.79 9.83 -4.65
N ALA A 126 -9.57 8.75 -4.54
CA ALA A 126 -10.85 8.76 -3.82
C ALA A 126 -10.65 9.10 -2.33
N ILE A 127 -9.64 8.51 -1.66
CA ILE A 127 -9.31 8.83 -0.26
C ILE A 127 -8.91 10.30 -0.11
N LEU A 128 -8.06 10.82 -1.01
CA LEU A 128 -7.64 12.21 -0.99
C LEU A 128 -8.82 13.16 -1.17
N TRP A 129 -9.73 12.86 -2.10
CA TRP A 129 -10.94 13.65 -2.30
C TRP A 129 -11.78 13.72 -1.03
N VAL A 130 -12.03 12.59 -0.36
CA VAL A 130 -12.78 12.56 0.91
C VAL A 130 -12.09 13.38 2.00
N VAL A 131 -10.76 13.32 2.10
CA VAL A 131 -10.00 14.06 3.13
C VAL A 131 -9.96 15.58 2.87
N VAL A 132 -9.88 15.98 1.61
CA VAL A 132 -9.79 17.40 1.21
C VAL A 132 -11.16 18.06 1.23
N VAL A 133 -12.15 17.43 0.59
CA VAL A 133 -13.51 17.98 0.47
C VAL A 133 -14.29 17.81 1.76
N LYS A 134 -14.01 16.75 2.54
CA LYS A 134 -14.75 16.36 3.76
C LYS A 134 -16.25 16.40 3.49
N PRO A 135 -16.73 15.61 2.51
CA PRO A 135 -18.14 15.59 2.18
C PRO A 135 -18.91 15.03 3.38
N PHE A 136 -20.01 15.67 3.77
CA PHE A 136 -20.90 15.28 4.88
C PHE A 136 -20.35 15.59 6.29
#